data_AF-A0A550GLW5-F1
#
_entry.id   AF-A0A550GLW5-F1
#
_cell.length_a   1.000
_cell.length_b   1.000
_cell.length_c   1.000
_cell.angle_alpha   90.00
_cell.angle_beta   90.00
_cell.angle_gamma   90.00
#
_symmetry.space_group_name_H-M   'P 1'
#
loop_
_entity.id
_entity.type
_entity.pdbx_description
1 polymer ?
#
loop_
_entity_poly.entity_id
_entity_poly.type
_entity_poly.pdbx_seq_one_letter_code
_entity_poly.pdbx_strand_id
1 'polypeptide(L)'
;MVSILFDKGSLLIKGNIRTPYGRWDSRIGAYRAKSMYYSDIIDYFKESKISFQDKVMHPPPIEFISCKITLRKYQERALFNWNRNNKKGIIVLPTAAGKTYVALKAICELKTQTLIIVPTLDLVDQWKKRIKEFLDIDSGVISGGEKIIKMVTISTYDSAYLKASYLGNKFSFLIFDEVHHLASQNYMQIAEMYVAPYRLGLTATYERIDERHKILPSLIGNVVFSLNVKDLAGTYLSPYVYEKIYVKLGSVEKKK
;
A
#
# COMPACT_ATOMS: atom_id res chain seq x y z
N MET A 1 23.85 -22.80 5.69
CA MET A 1 22.43 -22.59 5.33
C MET A 1 22.15 -21.10 5.36
N VAL A 2 21.57 -20.53 4.31
CA VAL A 2 21.23 -19.09 4.30
C VAL A 2 20.02 -18.86 5.20
N SER A 3 19.97 -17.73 5.90
CA SER A 3 18.76 -17.32 6.61
C SER A 3 18.44 -15.87 6.33
N ILE A 4 17.16 -15.58 6.16
CA ILE A 4 16.66 -14.23 5.93
C ILE A 4 15.72 -13.84 7.07
N LEU A 5 15.94 -12.67 7.66
CA LEU A 5 15.18 -12.16 8.80
C LEU A 5 14.77 -10.71 8.57
N PHE A 6 13.68 -10.30 9.20
CA PHE A 6 13.30 -8.90 9.28
C PHE A 6 14.03 -8.21 10.45
N ASP A 7 14.61 -7.04 10.20
CA ASP A 7 15.28 -6.19 11.20
C ASP A 7 14.91 -4.73 10.98
N LYS A 8 14.02 -4.22 11.84
CA LYS A 8 13.63 -2.81 11.96
C LYS A 8 13.35 -2.09 10.63
N GLY A 9 12.66 -2.76 9.69
CA GLY A 9 12.32 -2.19 8.38
C GLY A 9 13.29 -2.54 7.25
N SER A 10 14.13 -3.55 7.44
CA SER A 10 14.99 -4.09 6.39
C SER A 10 15.15 -5.60 6.55
N LEU A 11 15.75 -6.23 5.55
CA LEU A 11 16.03 -7.66 5.52
C LEU A 11 17.50 -7.88 5.86
N LEU A 12 17.77 -8.77 6.80
CA LEU A 12 19.10 -9.30 7.09
C LEU A 12 19.24 -10.67 6.44
N ILE A 13 20.29 -10.84 5.65
CA ILE A 13 20.60 -12.05 4.90
C ILE A 13 21.93 -12.60 5.44
N LYS A 14 21.82 -13.66 6.23
CA LYS A 14 22.97 -14.36 6.84
C LYS A 14 23.34 -15.58 6.01
N GLY A 15 24.63 -15.92 5.99
CA GLY A 15 25.16 -17.06 5.22
C GLY A 15 26.11 -16.66 4.08
N ASN A 16 26.58 -15.41 4.08
CA ASN A 16 27.58 -14.86 3.16
C ASN A 16 27.27 -15.05 1.66
N ILE A 17 25.99 -15.02 1.30
CA ILE A 17 25.55 -15.01 -0.10
C ILE A 17 25.12 -13.60 -0.48
N ARG A 18 25.68 -13.10 -1.57
CA ARG A 18 25.24 -11.84 -2.18
C ARG A 18 23.92 -12.08 -2.92
N THR A 19 22.93 -11.26 -2.63
CA THR A 19 21.62 -11.27 -3.31
C THR A 19 21.43 -10.00 -4.11
N PRO A 20 20.46 -9.98 -5.06
CA PRO A 20 19.93 -8.73 -5.59
C PRO A 20 19.58 -7.76 -4.45
N TYR A 21 19.89 -6.48 -4.64
CA TYR A 21 19.65 -5.38 -3.68
C TYR A 21 20.38 -5.47 -2.33
N GLY A 22 21.05 -6.60 -2.04
CA GLY A 22 21.80 -6.82 -0.81
C GLY A 22 23.10 -6.03 -0.80
N ARG A 23 23.34 -5.30 0.30
CA ARG A 23 24.59 -4.59 0.57
C ARG A 23 25.22 -5.13 1.84
N TRP A 24 26.53 -5.37 1.83
CA TRP A 24 27.23 -5.85 3.02
C TRP A 24 27.20 -4.80 4.14
N ASP A 25 26.82 -5.22 5.35
CA ASP A 25 26.82 -4.41 6.56
C ASP A 25 27.88 -4.96 7.53
N SER A 26 29.04 -4.29 7.56
CA SER A 26 30.20 -4.73 8.36
C SER A 26 29.94 -4.70 9.87
N ARG A 27 28.97 -3.92 10.33
CA ARG A 27 28.64 -3.80 11.77
C ARG A 27 27.95 -5.04 12.30
N ILE A 28 27.31 -5.81 11.43
CA ILE A 28 26.50 -6.99 11.78
C ILE A 28 27.05 -8.27 11.14
N GLY A 29 27.93 -8.14 10.13
CA GLY A 29 28.51 -9.29 9.43
C GLY A 29 27.50 -10.02 8.54
N ALA A 30 26.59 -9.27 7.89
CA ALA A 30 25.54 -9.82 7.04
C ALA A 30 25.19 -8.87 5.88
N TYR A 31 24.52 -9.38 4.86
CA TYR A 31 23.95 -8.54 3.80
C TYR A 31 22.62 -7.94 4.28
N ARG A 32 22.36 -6.68 3.93
CA ARG A 32 21.13 -5.94 4.24
C ARG A 32 20.45 -5.45 2.96
N ALA A 33 19.13 -5.56 2.88
CA ALA A 33 18.32 -5.03 1.78
C ALA A 33 17.06 -4.33 2.31
N LYS A 34 16.44 -3.44 1.53
CA LYS A 34 15.13 -2.85 1.88
C LYS A 34 14.07 -3.97 1.89
N SER A 35 13.13 -3.92 2.84
CA SER A 35 12.08 -4.94 2.97
C SER A 35 11.22 -5.09 1.73
N MET A 36 11.02 -4.02 0.96
CA MET A 36 10.25 -4.07 -0.28
C MET A 36 10.77 -5.07 -1.32
N TYR A 37 12.06 -5.43 -1.26
CA TYR A 37 12.69 -6.38 -2.18
C TYR A 37 12.58 -7.83 -1.71
N TYR A 38 11.80 -8.10 -0.66
CA TYR A 38 11.64 -9.45 -0.11
C TYR A 38 11.23 -10.46 -1.17
N SER A 39 10.19 -10.19 -1.98
CA SER A 39 9.75 -11.11 -3.03
C SER A 39 10.87 -11.44 -4.01
N ASP A 40 11.54 -10.42 -4.53
CA ASP A 40 12.63 -10.57 -5.50
C ASP A 40 13.80 -11.39 -4.93
N ILE A 41 14.11 -11.22 -3.64
CA ILE A 41 15.17 -11.98 -2.95
C ILE A 41 14.75 -13.43 -2.74
N ILE A 42 13.50 -13.68 -2.36
CA ILE A 42 12.97 -15.03 -2.19
C ILE A 42 12.93 -15.77 -3.53
N ASP A 43 12.51 -15.09 -4.60
CA ASP A 43 12.46 -15.65 -5.95
C ASP A 43 13.88 -15.98 -6.44
N TYR A 44 14.85 -15.08 -6.22
CA TYR A 44 16.27 -15.35 -6.49
C TYR A 44 16.79 -16.61 -5.78
N PHE A 45 16.47 -16.80 -4.49
CA PHE A 45 16.89 -18.01 -3.77
C PHE A 45 16.29 -19.28 -4.36
N LYS A 46 15.00 -19.24 -4.73
CA LYS A 46 14.31 -20.39 -5.35
C LYS A 46 14.87 -20.72 -6.72
N GLU A 47 15.01 -19.72 -7.60
CA GLU A 47 15.52 -19.87 -8.96
C GLU A 47 16.98 -20.37 -8.97
N SER A 48 17.79 -19.88 -8.02
CA SER A 48 19.18 -20.29 -7.85
C SER A 48 19.34 -21.61 -7.06
N LYS A 49 18.24 -22.26 -6.66
CA LYS A 49 18.23 -23.49 -5.85
C LYS A 49 19.05 -23.39 -4.55
N ILE A 50 19.10 -22.20 -3.96
CA ILE A 50 19.79 -21.95 -2.69
C ILE A 50 18.91 -22.45 -1.55
N SER A 51 19.44 -23.27 -0.65
CA SER A 51 18.72 -23.67 0.57
C SER A 51 18.73 -22.51 1.59
N PHE A 52 17.55 -22.04 1.95
CA PHE A 52 17.37 -20.93 2.89
C PHE A 52 16.29 -21.19 3.93
N GLN A 53 16.40 -20.49 5.07
CA GLN A 53 15.38 -20.41 6.10
C GLN A 53 14.75 -19.02 6.09
N ASP A 54 13.45 -18.94 5.83
CA ASP A 54 12.68 -17.70 5.89
C ASP A 54 12.13 -17.45 7.30
N LYS A 55 12.59 -16.38 7.94
CA LYS A 55 12.11 -15.87 9.23
C LYS A 55 11.68 -14.41 9.14
N VAL A 56 11.24 -13.96 7.97
CA VAL A 56 10.89 -12.55 7.75
C VAL A 56 9.51 -12.26 8.33
N MET A 57 8.49 -12.94 7.83
CA MET A 57 7.08 -12.62 8.07
C MET A 57 6.59 -13.14 9.43
N HIS A 58 5.87 -12.30 10.18
CA HIS A 58 5.23 -12.63 11.45
C HIS A 58 3.79 -12.09 11.52
N PRO A 59 2.91 -12.52 10.60
CA PRO A 59 1.58 -11.93 10.44
C PRO A 59 0.62 -12.28 11.59
N PRO A 60 -0.41 -11.46 11.85
CA PRO A 60 -1.52 -11.86 12.73
C PRO A 60 -2.31 -13.05 12.14
N PRO A 61 -3.14 -13.74 12.95
CA PRO A 61 -3.98 -14.84 12.47
C PRO A 61 -4.89 -14.43 11.30
N ILE A 62 -5.18 -15.38 10.42
CA ILE A 62 -6.18 -15.20 9.35
C ILE A 62 -7.57 -15.40 9.95
N GLU A 63 -8.49 -14.52 9.59
CA GLU A 63 -9.90 -14.56 9.97
C GLU A 63 -10.75 -14.97 8.75
N PHE A 64 -11.88 -15.62 9.00
CA PHE A 64 -12.86 -15.86 7.94
C PHE A 64 -13.56 -14.54 7.59
N ILE A 65 -13.65 -14.22 6.29
CA ILE A 65 -14.29 -13.01 5.80
C ILE A 65 -15.50 -13.36 4.92
N SER A 66 -16.59 -12.62 5.12
CA SER A 66 -17.68 -12.57 4.15
C SER A 66 -17.29 -11.62 3.01
N CYS A 67 -17.81 -11.80 1.80
CA CYS A 67 -17.58 -10.82 0.73
C CYS A 67 -18.90 -10.36 0.14
N LYS A 68 -19.43 -9.25 0.68
CA LYS A 68 -20.73 -8.68 0.28
C LYS A 68 -20.61 -7.58 -0.79
N ILE A 69 -19.58 -7.67 -1.64
CA ILE A 69 -19.20 -6.60 -2.58
C ILE A 69 -19.47 -7.02 -4.02
N THR A 70 -20.31 -6.23 -4.68
CA THR A 70 -20.58 -6.29 -6.11
C THR A 70 -19.96 -5.07 -6.78
N LEU A 71 -19.05 -5.29 -7.72
CA LEU A 71 -18.34 -4.23 -8.41
C LEU A 71 -19.11 -3.79 -9.66
N ARG A 72 -18.95 -2.52 -10.04
CA ARG A 72 -19.34 -2.02 -11.37
C ARG A 72 -18.34 -2.49 -12.42
N LYS A 73 -18.74 -2.55 -13.69
CA LYS A 73 -17.87 -3.01 -14.80
C LYS A 73 -16.49 -2.35 -14.84
N TYR A 74 -16.41 -1.03 -14.63
CA TYR A 74 -15.12 -0.33 -14.61
C TYR A 74 -14.28 -0.67 -13.38
N GLN A 75 -14.90 -0.96 -12.24
CA GLN A 75 -14.23 -1.40 -11.02
C GLN A 75 -13.69 -2.82 -11.17
N GLU A 76 -14.45 -3.72 -11.80
CA GLU A 76 -13.99 -5.07 -12.17
C GLU A 76 -12.78 -5.00 -13.09
N ARG A 77 -12.82 -4.14 -14.12
CA ARG A 77 -11.69 -3.93 -15.03
C ARG A 77 -10.46 -3.38 -14.29
N ALA A 78 -10.66 -2.47 -13.33
CA ALA A 78 -9.58 -1.93 -12.52
C ALA A 78 -8.91 -3.03 -11.67
N LEU A 79 -9.71 -3.86 -11.01
CA LEU A 79 -9.23 -4.99 -10.21
C LEU A 79 -8.54 -6.06 -11.07
N PHE A 80 -9.11 -6.37 -12.24
CA PHE A 80 -8.54 -7.31 -13.21
C PHE A 80 -7.14 -6.86 -13.68
N ASN A 81 -6.99 -5.58 -14.04
CA ASN A 81 -5.71 -5.04 -14.47
C ASN A 81 -4.66 -5.10 -13.34
N TRP A 82 -5.06 -4.79 -12.11
CA TRP A 82 -4.19 -4.91 -10.94
C TRP A 82 -3.77 -6.38 -10.68
N ASN A 83 -4.69 -7.32 -10.81
CA ASN A 83 -4.40 -8.76 -10.71
C ASN A 83 -3.40 -9.22 -11.78
N ARG A 84 -3.57 -8.78 -13.03
CA ARG A 84 -2.62 -9.08 -14.13
C ARG A 84 -1.24 -8.48 -13.90
N ASN A 85 -1.14 -7.37 -13.18
CA ASN A 85 0.12 -6.72 -12.85
C ASN A 85 0.74 -7.27 -11.55
N ASN A 86 0.64 -8.59 -11.33
CA ASN A 86 1.15 -9.27 -10.14
C ASN A 86 0.67 -8.68 -8.82
N LYS A 87 -0.56 -8.14 -8.80
CA LYS A 87 -1.17 -7.54 -7.60
C LYS A 87 -0.34 -6.37 -7.04
N LYS A 88 0.33 -5.65 -7.93
CA LYS A 88 1.11 -4.44 -7.68
C LYS A 88 0.61 -3.33 -8.61
N GLY A 89 0.34 -2.14 -8.10
CA GLY A 89 0.06 -0.99 -8.96
C GLY A 89 -0.95 -0.01 -8.41
N ILE A 90 -1.24 1.01 -9.21
CA ILE A 90 -2.03 2.17 -8.83
C ILE A 90 -3.29 2.25 -9.69
N ILE A 91 -4.43 2.43 -9.03
CA ILE A 91 -5.74 2.62 -9.64
C ILE A 91 -6.16 4.07 -9.41
N VAL A 92 -6.35 4.80 -10.52
CA VAL A 92 -6.81 6.19 -10.52
C VAL A 92 -8.30 6.21 -10.83
N LEU A 93 -9.11 6.64 -9.87
CA LEU A 93 -10.56 6.74 -9.99
C LEU A 93 -11.04 8.05 -9.37
N PRO A 94 -12.05 8.72 -9.96
CA PRO A 94 -12.65 9.92 -9.38
C PRO A 94 -13.14 9.72 -7.94
N THR A 95 -13.26 10.82 -7.22
CA THR A 95 -13.98 10.83 -5.94
C THR A 95 -15.40 10.28 -6.14
N ALA A 96 -15.91 9.57 -5.13
CA ALA A 96 -17.19 8.86 -5.18
C ALA A 96 -17.34 7.74 -6.25
N ALA A 97 -16.34 7.47 -7.10
CA ALA A 97 -16.39 6.36 -8.07
C ALA A 97 -16.21 4.96 -7.42
N GLY A 98 -16.04 4.90 -6.10
CA GLY A 98 -16.01 3.66 -5.32
C GLY A 98 -14.64 3.00 -5.20
N LYS A 99 -13.55 3.78 -5.07
CA LYS A 99 -12.19 3.29 -4.77
C LYS A 99 -12.17 2.24 -3.66
N THR A 100 -12.91 2.51 -2.58
CA THR A 100 -13.00 1.62 -1.43
C THR A 100 -13.57 0.24 -1.77
N TYR A 101 -14.54 0.15 -2.68
CA TYR A 101 -15.11 -1.15 -3.09
C TYR A 101 -14.08 -2.00 -3.82
N VAL A 102 -13.27 -1.40 -4.68
CA VAL A 102 -12.17 -2.09 -5.38
C VAL A 102 -11.17 -2.67 -4.38
N ALA A 103 -10.75 -1.87 -3.40
CA ALA A 103 -9.81 -2.33 -2.37
C ALA A 103 -10.40 -3.42 -1.48
N LEU A 104 -11.64 -3.28 -1.02
CA LEU A 104 -12.28 -4.32 -0.22
C LEU A 104 -12.45 -5.62 -1.02
N LYS A 105 -12.75 -5.53 -2.32
CA LYS A 105 -12.78 -6.71 -3.19
C LYS A 105 -11.41 -7.34 -3.36
N ALA A 106 -10.34 -6.55 -3.48
CA ALA A 106 -8.97 -7.06 -3.48
C ALA A 106 -8.62 -7.81 -2.18
N ILE A 107 -9.10 -7.33 -1.02
CA ILE A 107 -8.97 -8.05 0.25
C ILE A 107 -9.71 -9.40 0.20
N CYS A 108 -10.94 -9.42 -0.34
CA CYS A 108 -11.70 -10.67 -0.52
C CYS A 108 -10.97 -11.70 -1.40
N GLU A 109 -10.29 -11.25 -2.46
CA GLU A 109 -9.58 -12.13 -3.39
C GLU A 109 -8.26 -12.65 -2.79
N LEU A 110 -7.53 -11.79 -2.08
CA LEU A 110 -6.24 -12.15 -1.48
C LEU A 110 -6.34 -12.94 -0.18
N LYS A 111 -7.38 -12.70 0.64
CA LYS A 111 -7.60 -13.35 1.95
C LYS A 111 -6.34 -13.41 2.82
N THR A 112 -5.57 -12.32 2.84
CA THR A 112 -4.30 -12.22 3.55
C THR A 112 -4.26 -11.01 4.46
N GLN A 113 -3.27 -10.95 5.35
CA GLN A 113 -3.11 -9.88 6.31
C GLN A 113 -2.81 -8.58 5.56
N THR A 114 -3.68 -7.60 5.78
CA THR A 114 -3.75 -6.36 5.02
C THR A 114 -3.58 -5.16 5.93
N LEU A 115 -2.71 -4.23 5.54
CA LEU A 115 -2.62 -2.91 6.13
C LEU A 115 -3.18 -1.86 5.17
N ILE A 116 -4.20 -1.15 5.62
CA ILE A 116 -4.79 -0.01 4.90
C ILE A 116 -4.21 1.26 5.50
N ILE A 117 -3.62 2.10 4.66
CA ILE A 117 -2.91 3.32 5.06
C ILE A 117 -3.68 4.51 4.50
N VAL A 118 -4.14 5.38 5.41
CA VAL A 118 -5.02 6.53 5.10
C VAL A 118 -4.43 7.85 5.62
N PRO A 119 -4.76 9.01 5.05
CA PRO A 119 -4.21 10.28 5.50
C PRO A 119 -4.78 10.79 6.83
N THR A 120 -6.05 10.52 7.16
CA THR A 120 -6.72 11.12 8.32
C THR A 120 -7.39 10.09 9.24
N LEU A 121 -7.64 10.47 10.50
CA LEU A 121 -8.38 9.63 11.45
C LEU A 121 -9.85 9.45 11.04
N ASP A 122 -10.48 10.45 10.43
CA ASP A 122 -11.85 10.29 9.90
C ASP A 122 -11.94 9.16 8.87
N LEU A 123 -10.91 9.02 8.02
CA LEU A 123 -10.84 7.92 7.07
C LEU A 123 -10.63 6.58 7.78
N VAL A 124 -9.90 6.54 8.91
CA VAL A 124 -9.79 5.32 9.73
C VAL A 124 -11.18 4.84 10.15
N ASP A 125 -12.01 5.73 10.68
CA ASP A 125 -13.36 5.39 11.12
C ASP A 125 -14.27 4.98 9.96
N GLN A 126 -14.15 5.65 8.80
CA GLN A 126 -14.88 5.27 7.59
C GLN A 126 -14.49 3.86 7.10
N TRP A 127 -13.19 3.55 7.07
CA TRP A 127 -12.71 2.24 6.67
C TRP A 127 -13.14 1.16 7.65
N LYS A 128 -13.10 1.42 8.97
CA LYS A 128 -13.55 0.50 10.01
C LYS A 128 -15.02 0.11 9.81
N LYS A 129 -15.90 1.09 9.57
CA LYS A 129 -17.32 0.84 9.28
C LYS A 129 -17.51 -0.04 8.05
N ARG A 130 -16.82 0.27 6.95
CA ARG A 130 -16.94 -0.47 5.69
C ARG A 130 -16.38 -1.89 5.78
N ILE A 131 -15.27 -2.10 6.49
CA ILE A 131 -14.74 -3.45 6.73
C ILE A 131 -15.76 -4.27 7.50
N LYS A 132 -16.37 -3.72 8.55
CA LYS A 132 -17.40 -4.41 9.30
C LYS A 132 -18.61 -4.76 8.43
N GLU A 133 -19.09 -3.79 7.65
CA GLU A 133 -20.25 -3.95 6.78
C GLU A 133 -20.03 -5.00 5.68
N PHE A 134 -18.91 -4.92 4.95
CA PHE A 134 -18.69 -5.69 3.72
C PHE A 134 -17.89 -6.97 3.92
N LEU A 135 -17.02 -7.02 4.95
CA LEU A 135 -16.15 -8.15 5.25
C LEU A 135 -16.59 -8.96 6.48
N ASP A 136 -17.49 -8.41 7.30
CA ASP A 136 -18.03 -9.03 8.52
C ASP A 136 -16.97 -9.40 9.57
N ILE A 137 -15.89 -8.60 9.62
CA ILE A 137 -14.82 -8.72 10.61
C ILE A 137 -14.56 -7.39 11.28
N ASP A 138 -13.93 -7.42 12.45
CA ASP A 138 -13.48 -6.21 13.13
C ASP A 138 -12.07 -5.86 12.67
N SER A 139 -11.85 -4.62 12.24
CA SER A 139 -10.52 -4.15 11.86
C SER A 139 -9.66 -3.81 13.08
N GLY A 140 -8.36 -4.08 13.00
CA GLY A 140 -7.36 -3.48 13.88
C GLY A 140 -7.15 -2.01 13.53
N VAL A 141 -6.65 -1.22 14.49
CA VAL A 141 -6.32 0.19 14.30
C VAL A 141 -4.96 0.50 14.91
N ILE A 142 -4.11 1.14 14.11
CA ILE A 142 -2.83 1.69 14.52
C ILE A 142 -2.90 3.21 14.35
N SER A 143 -3.03 3.92 15.47
CA SER A 143 -3.05 5.39 15.53
C SER A 143 -2.19 5.89 16.70
N GLY A 144 -2.23 7.20 16.98
CA GLY A 144 -1.61 7.74 18.19
C GLY A 144 -2.19 7.15 19.48
N GLY A 145 -3.49 6.85 19.50
CA GLY A 145 -4.22 6.34 20.66
C GLY A 145 -4.42 4.81 20.69
N GLU A 146 -4.48 4.14 19.53
CA GLU A 146 -4.77 2.70 19.45
C GLU A 146 -3.61 1.91 18.82
N LYS A 147 -3.37 0.70 19.34
CA LYS A 147 -2.30 -0.22 18.89
C LYS A 147 -2.81 -1.65 18.75
N ILE A 148 -3.95 -1.83 18.09
CA ILE A 148 -4.57 -3.14 17.89
C ILE A 148 -4.23 -3.65 16.48
N ILE A 149 -3.56 -4.80 16.40
CA ILE A 149 -3.25 -5.48 15.13
C ILE A 149 -4.21 -6.66 14.95
N LYS A 150 -4.88 -6.71 13.79
CA LYS A 150 -5.73 -7.82 13.34
C LYS A 150 -5.42 -8.18 11.89
N MET A 151 -6.12 -9.17 11.32
CA MET A 151 -5.94 -9.58 9.92
C MET A 151 -6.02 -8.38 8.97
N VAL A 152 -7.06 -7.55 9.11
CA VAL A 152 -7.18 -6.28 8.41
C VAL A 152 -6.98 -5.16 9.42
N THR A 153 -5.93 -4.37 9.23
CA THR A 153 -5.57 -3.27 10.12
C THR A 153 -5.55 -1.97 9.35
N ILE A 154 -6.02 -0.89 9.96
CA ILE A 154 -6.00 0.47 9.37
C ILE A 154 -4.99 1.32 10.15
N SER A 155 -4.21 2.13 9.44
CA SER A 155 -3.25 3.06 10.03
C SER A 155 -3.28 4.40 9.31
N THR A 156 -2.97 5.48 10.02
CA THR A 156 -2.59 6.72 9.35
C THR A 156 -1.20 6.60 8.70
N TYR A 157 -0.89 7.42 7.70
CA TYR A 157 0.47 7.50 7.14
C TYR A 157 1.52 7.78 8.22
N ASP A 158 1.26 8.74 9.12
CA ASP A 158 2.17 9.05 10.24
C ASP A 158 2.43 7.85 11.13
N SER A 159 1.37 7.14 11.51
CA SER A 159 1.49 5.98 12.40
C SER A 159 2.17 4.80 11.70
N ALA A 160 1.91 4.61 10.40
CA ALA A 160 2.53 3.55 9.60
C ALA A 160 4.02 3.80 9.40
N TYR A 161 4.42 5.06 9.24
CA TYR A 161 5.81 5.51 9.17
C TYR A 161 6.52 5.29 10.52
N LEU A 162 5.99 5.86 11.61
CA LEU A 162 6.61 5.78 12.93
C LEU A 162 6.74 4.35 13.47
N LYS A 163 5.83 3.46 13.08
CA LYS A 163 5.79 2.06 13.51
C LYS A 163 6.28 1.07 12.45
N ALA A 164 6.91 1.54 11.37
CA ALA A 164 7.39 0.69 10.27
C ALA A 164 8.34 -0.43 10.75
N SER A 165 9.17 -0.15 11.76
CA SER A 165 10.08 -1.12 12.37
C SER A 165 9.38 -2.28 13.08
N TYR A 166 8.11 -2.11 13.48
CA TYR A 166 7.31 -3.12 14.16
C TYR A 166 6.26 -3.77 13.23
N LEU A 167 5.71 -3.00 12.29
CA LEU A 167 4.65 -3.43 11.39
C LEU A 167 5.17 -4.01 10.07
N GLY A 168 6.41 -3.73 9.69
CA GLY A 168 6.94 -3.99 8.35
C GLY A 168 6.87 -5.44 7.90
N ASN A 169 6.79 -6.40 8.81
CA ASN A 169 6.69 -7.83 8.52
C ASN A 169 5.36 -8.48 8.95
N LYS A 170 4.34 -7.68 9.25
CA LYS A 170 3.04 -8.15 9.73
C LYS A 170 2.02 -8.36 8.61
N PHE A 171 2.20 -7.72 7.46
CA PHE A 171 1.18 -7.67 6.42
C PHE A 171 1.75 -8.07 5.07
N SER A 172 1.01 -8.91 4.35
CA SER A 172 1.35 -9.35 3.01
C SER A 172 0.77 -8.44 1.93
N PHE A 173 -0.22 -7.61 2.30
CA PHE A 173 -0.90 -6.69 1.39
C PHE A 173 -0.92 -5.27 1.98
N LEU A 174 -0.48 -4.28 1.19
CA LEU A 174 -0.63 -2.86 1.51
C LEU A 174 -1.63 -2.20 0.59
N ILE A 175 -2.54 -1.43 1.17
CA ILE A 175 -3.44 -0.54 0.46
C ILE A 175 -3.11 0.88 0.88
N PHE A 176 -2.74 1.72 -0.08
CA PHE A 176 -2.49 3.15 0.13
C PHE A 176 -3.70 3.93 -0.39
N ASP A 177 -4.53 4.41 0.52
CA ASP A 177 -5.58 5.37 0.17
C ASP A 177 -4.96 6.77 0.04
N GLU A 178 -5.50 7.55 -0.90
CA GLU A 178 -4.90 8.79 -1.38
C GLU A 178 -3.37 8.70 -1.56
N VAL A 179 -2.95 7.73 -2.39
CA VAL A 179 -1.55 7.33 -2.57
C VAL A 179 -0.60 8.45 -2.98
N HIS A 180 -1.11 9.58 -3.49
CA HIS A 180 -0.29 10.76 -3.78
C HIS A 180 0.43 11.30 -2.53
N HIS A 181 -0.04 11.01 -1.31
CA HIS A 181 0.67 11.32 -0.07
C HIS A 181 2.00 10.56 0.05
N LEU A 182 2.07 9.30 -0.43
CA LEU A 182 3.23 8.43 -0.31
C LEU A 182 4.48 9.02 -1.00
N ALA A 183 4.29 9.86 -2.02
CA ALA A 183 5.37 10.54 -2.74
C ALA A 183 6.16 11.56 -1.88
N SER A 184 5.77 11.77 -0.63
CA SER A 184 6.48 12.63 0.32
C SER A 184 7.74 11.93 0.87
N GLN A 185 8.82 12.68 1.11
CA GLN A 185 10.13 12.13 1.52
C GLN A 185 10.07 11.14 2.69
N ASN A 186 9.29 11.44 3.72
CA ASN A 186 9.17 10.56 4.88
C ASN A 186 8.31 9.32 4.59
N TYR A 187 7.16 9.52 3.93
CA TYR A 187 6.21 8.43 3.73
C TYR A 187 6.67 7.38 2.72
N MET A 188 7.56 7.71 1.78
CA MET A 188 8.17 6.70 0.90
C MET A 188 8.79 5.54 1.68
N GLN A 189 9.35 5.82 2.87
CA GLN A 189 9.94 4.80 3.73
C GLN A 189 8.94 3.72 4.16
N ILE A 190 7.64 4.03 4.21
CA ILE A 190 6.58 3.04 4.47
C ILE A 190 6.62 1.96 3.37
N ALA A 191 6.69 2.34 2.10
CA ALA A 191 6.77 1.36 1.03
C ALA A 191 8.10 0.58 1.07
N GLU A 192 9.20 1.22 1.46
CA GLU A 192 10.52 0.61 1.48
C GLU A 192 10.73 -0.38 2.64
N MET A 193 10.19 -0.05 3.82
CA MET A 193 10.41 -0.77 5.07
C MET A 193 9.45 -1.94 5.27
N TYR A 194 8.39 -2.04 4.47
CA TYR A 194 7.41 -3.11 4.55
C TYR A 194 7.68 -4.21 3.52
N VAL A 195 7.53 -5.45 3.98
CA VAL A 195 7.82 -6.69 3.25
C VAL A 195 6.77 -7.00 2.18
N ALA A 196 5.54 -6.52 2.40
CA ALA A 196 4.35 -6.86 1.65
C ALA A 196 4.57 -7.00 0.12
N PRO A 197 4.40 -8.22 -0.43
CA PRO A 197 4.47 -8.48 -1.87
C PRO A 197 3.36 -7.79 -2.66
N TYR A 198 2.16 -7.67 -2.09
CA TYR A 198 1.01 -7.11 -2.77
C TYR A 198 0.83 -5.64 -2.39
N ARG A 199 0.61 -4.78 -3.37
CA ARG A 199 0.55 -3.33 -3.18
C ARG A 199 -0.51 -2.71 -4.08
N LEU A 200 -1.44 -1.99 -3.49
CA LEU A 200 -2.50 -1.28 -4.19
C LEU A 200 -2.47 0.20 -3.79
N GLY A 201 -2.23 1.08 -4.77
CA GLY A 201 -2.41 2.52 -4.59
C GLY A 201 -3.76 2.98 -5.12
N LEU A 202 -4.47 3.81 -4.37
CA LEU A 202 -5.74 4.40 -4.75
C LEU A 202 -5.64 5.92 -4.71
N THR A 203 -6.06 6.61 -5.76
CA THR A 203 -6.20 8.07 -5.71
C THR A 203 -7.14 8.60 -6.79
N ALA A 204 -7.66 9.81 -6.58
CA ALA A 204 -8.32 10.57 -7.66
C ALA A 204 -7.34 11.51 -8.38
N THR A 205 -6.22 11.87 -7.74
CA THR A 205 -5.27 12.88 -8.22
C THR A 205 -3.87 12.29 -8.19
N TYR A 206 -3.51 11.60 -9.27
CA TYR A 206 -2.20 10.94 -9.38
C TYR A 206 -1.05 11.94 -9.53
N GLU A 207 -1.23 12.92 -10.41
CA GLU A 207 -0.20 13.91 -10.70
C GLU A 207 -0.07 14.93 -9.58
N ARG A 208 1.17 15.25 -9.24
CA ARG A 208 1.56 16.28 -8.28
C ARG A 208 2.34 17.37 -8.98
N ILE A 209 2.15 18.61 -8.53
CA ILE A 209 2.83 19.81 -9.05
C ILE A 209 4.35 19.70 -8.88
N ASP A 210 4.81 19.07 -7.79
CA ASP A 210 6.23 18.85 -7.49
C ASP A 210 6.84 17.67 -8.24
N GLU A 211 6.10 17.04 -9.16
CA GLU A 211 6.47 15.85 -9.92
C GLU A 211 6.91 14.61 -9.12
N ARG A 212 6.79 14.63 -7.79
CA ARG A 212 7.26 13.52 -6.94
C ARG A 212 6.48 12.23 -7.14
N HIS A 213 5.29 12.31 -7.73
CA HIS A 213 4.50 11.14 -8.12
C HIS A 213 5.26 10.17 -9.04
N LYS A 214 6.29 10.64 -9.76
CA LYS A 214 7.19 9.82 -10.60
C LYS A 214 7.92 8.70 -9.83
N ILE A 215 8.01 8.78 -8.50
CA ILE A 215 8.59 7.72 -7.66
C ILE A 215 7.60 6.59 -7.34
N LEU A 216 6.29 6.84 -7.42
CA LEU A 216 5.29 5.85 -7.01
C LEU A 216 5.37 4.51 -7.79
N PRO A 217 5.68 4.51 -9.10
CA PRO A 217 5.88 3.26 -9.84
C PRO A 217 6.95 2.34 -9.27
N SER A 218 8.05 2.88 -8.74
CA SER A 218 9.12 2.06 -8.14
C SER A 218 8.74 1.53 -6.75
N LEU A 219 7.82 2.20 -6.06
CA LEU A 219 7.39 1.84 -4.71
C LEU A 219 6.20 0.87 -4.69
N ILE A 220 5.23 1.03 -5.57
CA ILE A 220 3.96 0.29 -5.56
C ILE A 220 3.76 -0.52 -6.84
N GLY A 221 4.24 0.01 -7.97
CA GLY A 221 3.95 -0.46 -9.32
C GLY A 221 3.30 0.65 -10.17
N ASN A 222 3.31 0.45 -11.48
CA ASN A 222 2.76 1.40 -12.46
C ASN A 222 1.25 1.68 -12.23
N VAL A 223 0.75 2.74 -12.86
CA VAL A 223 -0.69 2.95 -12.99
C VAL A 223 -1.26 1.84 -13.87
N VAL A 224 -2.12 1.00 -13.30
CA VAL A 224 -2.72 -0.17 -13.99
C VAL A 224 -4.12 0.11 -14.53
N PHE A 225 -4.77 1.13 -13.98
CA PHE A 225 -6.07 1.59 -14.43
C PHE A 225 -6.22 3.07 -14.11
N SER A 226 -6.70 3.84 -15.07
CA SER A 226 -7.07 5.23 -14.89
C SER A 226 -8.39 5.48 -15.57
N LEU A 227 -9.25 6.24 -14.92
CA LEU A 227 -10.51 6.66 -15.46
C LEU A 227 -10.74 8.12 -15.07
N ASN A 228 -11.01 8.96 -16.06
CA ASN A 228 -11.27 10.37 -15.81
C ASN A 228 -12.75 10.59 -15.53
N VAL A 229 -13.06 11.66 -14.80
CA VAL A 229 -14.45 11.97 -14.46
C VAL A 229 -15.31 12.18 -15.72
N LYS A 230 -14.72 12.70 -16.81
CA LYS A 230 -15.38 12.84 -18.12
C LYS A 230 -15.86 11.49 -18.68
N ASP A 231 -15.16 10.40 -18.37
CA ASP A 231 -15.49 9.06 -18.84
C ASP A 231 -16.65 8.42 -18.04
N LEU A 232 -17.03 9.00 -16.88
CA LEU A 232 -18.21 8.59 -16.09
C LEU A 232 -19.41 9.52 -16.30
N ALA A 233 -19.19 10.72 -16.84
CA ALA A 233 -20.25 11.70 -17.06
C ALA A 233 -21.25 11.15 -18.10
N GLY A 234 -22.54 11.16 -17.75
CA GLY A 234 -23.61 10.69 -18.63
C GLY A 234 -23.94 9.18 -18.53
N THR A 235 -23.13 8.38 -17.83
CA THR A 235 -23.44 6.95 -17.58
C THR A 235 -23.56 6.60 -16.09
N TYR A 236 -22.67 7.12 -15.24
CA TYR A 236 -22.62 6.80 -13.80
C TYR A 236 -22.56 8.02 -12.87
N LEU A 237 -22.28 9.21 -13.42
CA LEU A 237 -22.25 10.48 -12.71
C LEU A 237 -23.20 11.49 -13.36
N SER A 238 -23.82 12.33 -12.52
CA SER A 238 -24.58 13.49 -12.99
C SER A 238 -23.68 14.46 -13.76
N PRO A 239 -24.20 15.16 -14.78
CA PRO A 239 -23.46 16.19 -15.50
C PRO A 239 -22.96 17.28 -14.55
N TYR A 240 -21.71 17.72 -14.70
CA TYR A 240 -21.15 18.84 -13.93
C TYR A 240 -20.12 19.61 -14.77
N VAL A 241 -19.86 20.87 -14.40
CA VAL A 241 -18.87 21.74 -15.03
C VAL A 241 -17.66 21.86 -14.10
N TYR A 242 -16.45 21.67 -14.63
CA TYR A 242 -15.19 21.84 -13.89
C TYR A 242 -14.49 23.12 -14.32
N GLU A 243 -14.38 24.09 -13.42
CA GLU A 243 -13.58 25.31 -13.60
C GLU A 243 -12.43 25.35 -12.60
N LYS A 244 -11.20 25.49 -13.10
CA LYS A 244 -9.99 25.60 -12.28
C LYS A 244 -9.61 27.07 -12.13
N ILE A 245 -9.86 27.63 -10.94
CA ILE A 245 -9.55 29.03 -10.63
C ILE A 245 -8.16 29.10 -9.97
N TYR A 246 -7.22 29.75 -10.63
CA TYR A 246 -5.89 30.02 -10.07
C TYR A 246 -5.94 31.32 -9.26
N VAL A 247 -5.72 31.22 -7.94
CA VAL A 247 -5.68 32.38 -7.05
C VAL A 247 -4.22 32.75 -6.77
N LYS A 248 -3.86 34.01 -6.98
CA LYS A 248 -2.56 34.56 -6.56
C LYS A 248 -2.63 34.87 -5.07
N LEU A 249 -1.70 34.32 -4.28
CA LEU A 249 -1.54 34.69 -2.87
C LEU A 249 -1.31 36.20 -2.73
N GLY A 250 -2.00 36.80 -1.76
CA GLY A 250 -1.83 38.21 -1.43
C GLY A 250 -0.42 38.52 -0.95
N SER A 251 -0.02 39.79 -1.03
CA SER A 251 1.31 40.26 -0.58
C SER A 251 1.57 40.01 0.91
N VAL A 252 0.52 39.90 1.73
CA VAL A 252 0.59 39.55 3.15
C VAL A 252 0.79 38.04 3.35
N GLU A 253 0.14 37.21 2.53
CA GLU A 253 0.21 35.74 2.60
C GLU A 253 1.53 35.19 2.05
N LYS A 254 2.16 35.89 1.10
CA LYS A 254 3.49 35.55 0.57
C LYS A 254 4.65 35.76 1.55
N LYS A 255 4.42 36.46 2.68
CA LYS A 255 5.47 36.81 3.66
C LYS A 255 5.48 35.92 4.91
N LYS A 256 4.67 34.85 4.96
CA LYS A 256 4.75 33.78 5.97
C LYS A 256 5.35 32.53 5.35
#